data_AF-A0A6A0H410-F1
#
_entry.id   AF-A0A6A0H410-F1
#
_cell.length_a   1.000
_cell.length_b   1.000
_cell.length_c   1.000
_cell.angle_alpha   90.00
_cell.angle_beta   90.00
_cell.angle_gamma   90.00
#
_symmetry.space_group_name_H-M   'P 1'
#
loop_
_entity.id
_entity.type
_entity.pdbx_description
1 polymer ?
#
loop_
_entity_poly.entity_id
_entity_poly.type
_entity_poly.pdbx_seq_one_letter_code
_entity_poly.pdbx_strand_id
1 'polypeptide(L)' 'MVLGQVPTIAIEKTDGCMVYLSEASLGAEIITAKSSEMNILLPTGTGEFSEHPVPEQFKTLVRNGQLVTTCTEKAGN' A
#
# COMPACT_ATOMS: atom_id res chain seq x y z
N MET A 1 1.91 9.96 10.63
CA MET A 1 1.71 9.09 11.81
C MET A 1 0.26 9.20 12.23
N VAL A 2 -0.47 8.09 12.19
CA VAL A 2 -1.87 8.03 12.64
C VAL A 2 -1.89 7.67 14.12
N LEU A 3 -2.52 8.50 14.97
CA LEU A 3 -2.65 8.26 16.41
C LEU A 3 -4.02 7.66 16.81
N GLY A 4 -4.95 7.51 15.85
CA GLY A 4 -6.31 6.98 16.07
C GLY A 4 -6.66 5.88 15.07
N GLN A 5 -7.95 5.60 14.90
CA GLN A 5 -8.44 4.73 13.83
C GLN A 5 -8.58 5.55 12.53
N VAL A 6 -7.99 5.07 11.45
CA VAL A 6 -8.17 5.64 10.11
C VAL A 6 -8.75 4.55 9.20
N PRO A 7 -9.93 4.78 8.61
CA PRO A 7 -10.57 3.77 7.76
C PRO A 7 -9.95 3.69 6.36
N THR A 8 -9.49 4.82 5.81
CA THR A 8 -8.99 4.89 4.43
C THR A 8 -7.85 5.91 4.33
N ILE A 9 -6.81 5.55 3.59
CA ILE A 9 -5.65 6.39 3.28
C ILE A 9 -5.51 6.45 1.76
N ALA A 10 -5.57 7.65 1.19
CA ALA A 10 -5.37 7.88 -0.23
C ALA A 10 -4.02 8.54 -0.49
N ILE A 11 -3.22 7.96 -1.38
CA ILE A 11 -1.92 8.48 -1.81
C ILE A 11 -2.00 8.80 -3.31
N GLU A 12 -1.95 10.08 -3.66
CA GLU A 12 -2.07 10.53 -5.06
C GLU A 12 -0.91 11.42 -5.47
N LYS A 13 -0.39 11.21 -6.69
CA LYS A 13 0.67 12.04 -7.31
C LYS A 13 1.87 12.29 -6.37
N THR A 14 2.28 11.25 -5.64
CA THR A 14 3.33 11.34 -4.63
C THR A 14 4.44 10.34 -4.93
N ASP A 15 5.69 10.79 -4.91
CA ASP A 15 6.86 9.93 -5.01
C ASP A 15 7.57 9.91 -3.65
N GLY A 16 7.74 8.72 -3.08
CA GLY A 16 8.32 8.53 -1.75
C GLY A 16 7.31 8.82 -0.63
N CYS A 17 6.65 7.77 -0.12
CA CYS A 17 5.69 7.92 0.98
C CYS A 17 5.79 6.77 1.98
N MET A 18 5.98 7.10 3.26
CA MET A 18 5.98 6.15 4.37
C MET A 18 4.73 6.37 5.24
N VAL A 19 3.87 5.37 5.31
CA VAL A 19 2.62 5.42 6.07
C VAL A 19 2.72 4.58 7.32
N TYR A 20 2.81 5.24 8.48
CA TYR A 20 2.84 4.58 9.79
C TYR A 20 1.42 4.39 10.32
N LEU A 21 0.98 3.12 10.41
CA LEU A 21 -0.31 2.76 10.97
C LEU A 21 -0.23 2.54 12.48
N SER A 22 -1.34 2.81 13.18
CA SER A 22 -1.54 2.39 14.55
C SER A 22 -2.16 0.99 14.60
N GLU A 23 -2.10 0.31 15.74
CA GLU A 23 -2.80 -0.98 15.93
C GLU A 23 -4.31 -0.86 15.68
N ALA A 24 -4.89 0.31 15.99
CA ALA A 24 -6.29 0.62 15.73
C ALA A 24 -6.63 0.78 14.22
N SER A 25 -5.62 0.90 13.35
CA SER A 25 -5.78 1.13 11.91
C SER A 25 -5.32 -0.04 11.05
N LEU A 26 -5.16 -1.25 11.61
CA LEU A 26 -4.77 -2.45 10.84
C LEU A 26 -5.80 -2.86 9.77
N GLY A 27 -7.03 -2.35 9.85
CA GLY A 27 -8.07 -2.53 8.83
C GLY A 27 -8.18 -1.38 7.83
N ALA A 28 -7.22 -0.45 7.79
CA ALA A 28 -7.27 0.70 6.88
C ALA A 28 -7.15 0.26 5.41
N GLU A 29 -8.01 0.82 4.56
CA GLU A 29 -7.90 0.69 3.11
C GLU A 29 -6.84 1.66 2.58
N ILE A 30 -5.91 1.16 1.76
CA ILE A 30 -4.89 1.99 1.11
C ILE A 30 -5.24 2.11 -0.37
N ILE A 31 -5.54 3.33 -0.81
CA ILE A 31 -5.86 3.67 -2.20
C ILE A 31 -4.70 4.46 -2.78
N THR A 32 -4.17 4.04 -3.92
CA THR A 32 -3.03 4.71 -4.55
C THR A 32 -3.35 5.07 -6.00
N ALA A 33 -2.85 6.24 -6.43
CA ALA A 33 -2.96 6.68 -7.82
C ALA A 33 -1.74 7.51 -8.23
N LYS A 34 -1.07 7.12 -9.33
CA LYS A 34 0.07 7.84 -9.91
C LYS A 34 1.15 8.19 -8.87
N SER A 35 1.45 7.23 -8.00
CA SER A 35 2.40 7.39 -6.90
C SER A 35 3.43 6.27 -6.95
N SER A 36 4.63 6.54 -6.45
CA SER A 36 5.75 5.59 -6.44
C SER A 36 6.48 5.58 -5.09
N GLU A 37 7.26 4.53 -4.83
CA GLU A 37 8.10 4.39 -3.62
C GLU A 37 7.29 4.47 -2.32
N MET A 38 6.15 3.77 -2.29
CA MET A 38 5.22 3.77 -1.16
C MET A 38 5.48 2.57 -0.24
N ASN A 39 5.58 2.82 1.06
CA ASN A 39 5.74 1.79 2.09
C ASN A 39 4.70 1.97 3.21
N ILE A 40 4.04 0.88 3.59
CA ILE A 40 3.16 0.82 4.76
C ILE A 40 3.93 0.21 5.91
N LEU A 41 4.01 0.93 7.01
CA LEU A 41 4.67 0.52 8.24
C LEU A 41 3.61 0.03 9.22
N LEU A 42 3.57 -1.28 9.41
CA LEU A 42 2.67 -1.95 10.35
C LEU A 42 3.35 -2.09 11.71
N PRO A 43 2.68 -1.71 12.82
CA PRO A 43 3.25 -1.84 14.16
C PRO A 43 3.37 -3.31 14.54
N THR A 44 4.50 -3.69 15.16
CA THR A 44 4.77 -5.07 15.60
C THR A 44 4.36 -5.34 17.06
N GLY A 45 3.81 -4.34 17.75
CA GLY A 45 3.47 -4.41 19.18
C GLY A 45 4.66 -4.22 20.14
N THR A 46 5.90 -4.22 19.64
CA THR A 46 7.13 -3.98 20.42
C THR A 46 7.62 -2.52 20.36
N GLY A 47 6.83 -1.62 19.78
CA GLY A 47 7.24 -0.26 19.46
C GLY A 47 8.03 -0.13 18.16
N GLU A 48 8.25 -1.25 17.46
CA GLU A 48 8.87 -1.29 16.14
C GLU A 48 7.81 -1.37 15.02
N PHE A 49 8.25 -1.20 13.78
CA PHE A 49 7.42 -1.26 12.59
C PHE A 49 8.03 -2.20 11.55
N SER A 50 7.20 -3.04 10.95
CA SER A 50 7.55 -3.82 9.76
C SER A 50 7.18 -3.03 8.51
N GLU A 51 8.09 -2.96 7.54
CA GLU A 51 7.91 -2.24 6.28
C GLU A 51 7.32 -3.15 5.20
N HIS A 52 6.26 -2.67 4.53
CA HIS A 52 5.56 -3.38 3.47
C HIS A 52 5.44 -2.49 2.23
N PRO A 53 6.17 -2.76 1.14
CA PRO A 53 6.08 -1.97 -0.07
C PRO A 53 4.72 -2.17 -0.76
N VAL A 54 4.11 -1.07 -1.20
CA VAL A 54 2.86 -1.12 -1.98
C VAL A 54 3.20 -1.38 -3.45
N PRO A 55 2.55 -2.37 -4.11
CA PRO A 55 2.69 -2.55 -5.56
C PRO A 55 2.28 -1.30 -6.33
N GLU A 56 3.18 -0.83 -7.18
CA GLU A 56 2.95 0.36 -8.03
C GLU A 56 2.90 0.00 -9.53
N GLN A 57 3.24 -1.24 -9.88
CA GLN A 57 3.15 -1.77 -11.23
C GLN A 57 2.01 -2.79 -11.34
N PHE A 58 1.27 -2.72 -12.45
CA PHE A 58 0.13 -3.58 -12.73
C PHE A 58 0.29 -4.19 -14.12
N LYS A 59 0.00 -5.48 -14.21
CA LYS A 59 -0.05 -6.21 -15.48
C LYS A 59 -1.50 -6.36 -15.89
N THR A 60 -1.84 -5.88 -17.10
CA THR A 60 -3.16 -6.06 -17.70
C THR A 60 -3.06 -7.04 -18.86
N LEU A 61 -3.84 -8.12 -18.81
CA LEU A 61 -3.95 -9.12 -19.85
C LEU A 61 -5.28 -8.97 -20.58
N VAL A 62 -5.26 -9.11 -21.91
CA VAL A 62 -6.47 -9.26 -22.72
C VAL A 62 -6.80 -10.76 -22.80
N ARG A 63 -7.90 -11.19 -22.19
CA ARG A 63 -8.38 -12.58 -22.24
C ARG A 63 -9.85 -12.62 -22.60
N ASN A 64 -10.21 -13.38 -23.65
CA ASN A 64 -11.59 -13.55 -24.09
C ASN A 64 -12.34 -12.22 -24.32
N GLY A 65 -11.65 -11.20 -24.84
CA GLY A 65 -12.23 -9.86 -25.05
C GLY A 65 -12.39 -9.00 -23.78
N GLN A 66 -11.89 -9.46 -22.63
CA GLN A 66 -11.93 -8.74 -21.37
C GLN A 66 -10.51 -8.36 -20.91
N LEU A 67 -10.41 -7.24 -20.18
CA LEU A 67 -9.18 -6.83 -19.50
C LEU A 67 -9.16 -7.42 -18.09
N VAL A 68 -8.10 -8.16 -17.78
CA VAL A 68 -7.86 -8.72 -16.44
C VAL A 68 -6.57 -8.12 -15.91
N THR A 69 -6.66 -7.34 -14.84
CA THR A 69 -5.53 -6.65 -14.23
C THR A 69 -5.11 -7.33 -12.93
N THR A 70 -3.82 -7.51 -12.75
CA THR A 70 -3.22 -8.04 -11.52
C THR A 70 -2.07 -7.13 -11.09
N CYS A 71 -1.92 -6.91 -9.78
CA CYS A 71 -0.72 -6.29 -9.23
C CYS A 71 0.49 -7.16 -9.54
N THR A 72 1.62 -6.56 -9.90
CA THR A 72 2.89 -7.28 -9.94
C THR A 72 3.54 -7.19 -8.57
N GLU A 73 3.95 -8.32 -8.00
CA GLU A 73 4.82 -8.30 -6.83
C GLU A 73 6.16 -7.67 -7.23
N LYS A 74 6.58 -6.61 -6.54
CA LYS A 74 8.02 -6.33 -6.46
C LYS A 74 8.58 -7.46 -5.61
N ALA A 75 9.24 -8.43 -6.25
CA ALA A 75 10.02 -9.46 -5.56
C ALA A 75 11.17 -8.77 -4.81
N GLY A 76 10.88 -8.34 -3.59
CA GLY A 76 11.83 -7.79 -2.62
C GLY A 76 12.01 -8.75 -1.46
N ASN A 77 12.41 -9.99 -1.78
CA ASN A 77 13.37 -10.85 -1.08
C ASN A 77 13.36 -12.27 -1.66
#